data_AF-A0A318VMB3-F1
#
_entry.id   AF-A0A318VMB3-F1
#
_cell.length_a   1.000
_cell.length_b   1.000
_cell.length_c   1.000
_cell.angle_alpha   90.00
_cell.angle_beta   90.00
_cell.angle_gamma   90.00
#
_symmetry.space_group_name_H-M   'P 1'
#
loop_
_entity.id
_entity.type
_entity.pdbx_description
1 polymer ?
#
loop_
_entity_poly.entity_id
_entity_poly.type
_entity_poly.pdbx_seq_one_letter_code
_entity_poly.pdbx_strand_id
1 'polypeptide(L)' 'MQAENDSTPLERAGFLSQKTVLDLLDNPSRAVLRNWERTGRFPKRLQLGERRVAWRKAEVLDYLEDPEGWRERHREGRT' A
#
# COMPACT_ATOMS: atom_id res chain seq x y z
N MET A 1 -4.65 18.39 -24.33
CA MET A 1 -5.23 18.20 -22.98
C MET A 1 -5.59 16.73 -22.88
N GLN A 2 -4.79 15.92 -22.19
CA GLN A 2 -5.08 14.50 -22.01
C GLN A 2 -4.51 14.08 -20.64
N ALA A 3 -5.33 14.18 -19.61
CA ALA A 3 -4.99 13.81 -18.24
C ALA A 3 -6.10 12.94 -17.62
N GLU A 4 -6.80 12.15 -18.45
CA GLU A 4 -7.98 11.38 -18.03
C GLU A 4 -7.76 9.86 -18.03
N ASN A 5 -6.52 9.38 -18.21
CA ASN A 5 -6.23 7.94 -18.32
C ASN A 5 -5.01 7.46 -17.52
N ASP A 6 -4.54 8.21 -16.53
CA ASP A 6 -3.35 7.81 -15.73
C ASP A 6 -3.68 6.76 -14.64
N SER A 7 -4.90 6.21 -14.60
CA SER A 7 -5.18 5.03 -13.79
C SER A 7 -4.45 3.84 -14.40
N THR A 8 -3.37 3.42 -13.74
CA THR A 8 -2.60 2.26 -14.21
C THR A 8 -3.53 1.03 -14.30
N PRO A 9 -3.30 0.09 -15.24
CA PRO A 9 -4.14 -1.09 -15.39
C PRO A 9 -4.34 -1.89 -14.08
N LEU A 10 -3.37 -1.79 -13.17
CA LEU A 10 -3.41 -2.40 -11.85
C LEU A 10 -4.50 -1.79 -10.96
N GLU A 11 -4.71 -0.47 -11.02
CA GLU A 11 -5.70 0.20 -10.18
C GLU A 11 -7.13 -0.19 -10.56
N ARG A 12 -7.37 -0.41 -11.85
CA ARG A 12 -8.63 -0.97 -12.36
C ARG A 12 -8.87 -2.40 -11.88
N ALA A 13 -7.81 -3.16 -11.67
CA ALA A 13 -7.87 -4.51 -11.09
C ALA A 13 -7.95 -4.51 -9.55
N GLY A 14 -8.03 -3.34 -8.91
CA GLY A 14 -8.09 -3.22 -7.44
C GLY A 14 -6.73 -3.30 -6.75
N PHE A 15 -5.64 -3.06 -7.46
CA PHE A 15 -4.29 -3.06 -6.92
C PHE A 15 -3.59 -1.71 -7.10
N LEU A 16 -2.91 -1.23 -6.08
CA LEU A 16 -2.11 -0.01 -6.13
C LEU A 16 -0.64 -0.34 -6.39
N SER A 17 -0.04 0.39 -7.32
CA SER A 17 1.39 0.28 -7.58
C SER A 17 2.22 0.89 -6.46
N GLN A 18 3.49 0.51 -6.35
CA GLN A 18 4.40 1.13 -5.38
C GLN A 18 4.45 2.66 -5.51
N LYS A 19 4.47 3.18 -6.74
CA LYS A 19 4.49 4.62 -6.98
C LYS A 19 3.24 5.29 -6.39
N THR A 20 2.07 4.74 -6.69
CA THR A 20 0.79 5.26 -6.18
C THR A 20 0.71 5.22 -4.66
N VAL A 21 1.15 4.12 -4.04
CA VAL A 21 1.18 4.01 -2.57
C VAL A 21 2.10 5.04 -1.94
N LEU A 22 3.27 5.29 -2.55
CA LEU A 22 4.18 6.32 -2.05
C LEU A 22 3.54 7.71 -2.15
N ASP A 23 2.91 8.02 -3.27
CA ASP A 23 2.22 9.30 -3.50
C ASP A 23 1.10 9.52 -2.47
N LEU A 24 0.28 8.50 -2.21
CA LEU A 24 -0.82 8.55 -1.23
C LEU A 24 -0.36 8.73 0.23
N LEU A 25 0.88 8.36 0.54
CA LEU A 25 1.43 8.39 1.91
C LEU A 25 2.32 9.61 2.18
N ASP A 26 2.24 10.65 1.37
CA ASP A 26 3.15 11.81 1.42
C ASP A 26 4.62 11.44 1.15
N ASN A 27 4.82 10.58 0.15
CA ASN A 27 6.10 10.17 -0.43
C ASN A 27 7.19 9.74 0.60
N PRO A 28 6.90 8.73 1.46
CA PRO A 28 7.89 8.23 2.41
C PRO A 28 9.04 7.52 1.69
N SER A 29 10.20 7.44 2.33
CA SER A 29 11.30 6.65 1.78
C SER A 29 10.92 5.17 1.67
N ARG A 30 11.41 4.49 0.62
CA ARG A 30 11.17 3.04 0.41
C ARG A 30 11.55 2.17 1.60
N ALA A 31 12.60 2.58 2.34
CA ALA A 31 13.03 1.90 3.56
C ALA A 31 12.01 2.03 4.69
N VAL A 32 11.34 3.18 4.81
CA VAL A 32 10.28 3.42 5.80
C VAL A 32 9.08 2.54 5.49
N LEU A 33 8.62 2.54 4.23
CA LEU A 33 7.53 1.67 3.79
C LEU A 33 7.83 0.20 4.09
N ARG A 34 9.04 -0.27 3.74
CA ARG A 34 9.49 -1.64 4.02
C ARG A 34 9.51 -1.95 5.52
N ASN A 35 9.88 -0.99 6.36
CA ASN A 35 9.84 -1.16 7.80
C ASN A 35 8.41 -1.22 8.33
N TRP A 36 7.49 -0.42 7.80
CA TRP A 36 6.07 -0.47 8.17
C TRP A 36 5.44 -1.82 7.76
N GLU A 37 5.74 -2.32 6.57
CA GLU A 37 5.34 -3.66 6.13
C GLU A 37 5.87 -4.74 7.07
N ARG A 38 7.15 -4.67 7.46
CA ARG A 38 7.81 -5.64 8.36
C ARG A 38 7.25 -5.60 9.78
N THR A 39 6.88 -4.40 10.25
CA THR A 39 6.35 -4.19 11.61
C THR A 39 4.85 -4.36 11.70
N GLY A 40 4.17 -4.73 10.60
CA GLY A 40 2.72 -4.90 10.55
C GLY A 40 1.94 -3.59 10.62
N ARG A 41 2.62 -2.44 10.47
CA ARG A 41 2.01 -1.11 10.52
C ARG A 41 1.38 -0.67 9.21
N PHE A 42 1.62 -1.41 8.12
CA PHE A 42 1.09 -1.11 6.80
C PHE A 42 0.72 -2.43 6.09
N PRO A 43 -0.27 -2.41 5.16
CA PRO A 43 -0.59 -3.58 4.36
C PRO A 43 0.63 -4.22 3.69
N LYS A 44 0.65 -5.55 3.64
CA LYS A 44 1.76 -6.29 3.02
C LYS A 44 1.71 -6.15 1.50
N ARG A 45 2.86 -5.98 0.87
CA ARG A 45 2.95 -6.04 -0.60
C ARG A 45 2.65 -7.44 -1.13
N LEU A 46 1.95 -7.47 -2.25
CA LEU A 46 1.76 -8.61 -3.12
C LEU A 46 2.79 -8.56 -4.24
N GLN A 47 3.51 -9.66 -4.42
CA GLN A 47 4.48 -9.79 -5.50
C GLN A 47 3.75 -10.30 -6.75
N LEU A 48 3.58 -9.40 -7.74
CA LEU A 48 2.93 -9.72 -9.02
C LEU A 48 3.90 -10.33 -10.03
N GLY A 49 5.20 -10.22 -9.77
CA GLY A 49 6.27 -10.82 -10.57
C GLY A 49 7.64 -10.51 -9.98
N GLU A 50 8.70 -10.92 -10.68
CA GLU A 50 10.08 -10.87 -10.18
C GLU A 50 10.53 -9.46 -9.75
N ARG A 51 10.06 -8.42 -10.46
CA ARG A 51 10.37 -7.00 -10.18
C ARG A 51 9.15 -6.13 -9.87
N ARG A 52 7.93 -6.71 -9.82
CA ARG A 52 6.69 -5.93 -9.66
C ARG A 52 6.00 -6.27 -8.35
N VAL A 53 5.76 -5.23 -7.56
CA VAL A 53 5.00 -5.31 -6.31
C VAL A 53 3.81 -4.37 -6.38
N ALA A 54 2.72 -4.79 -5.74
CA ALA A 54 1.50 -4.00 -5.62
C ALA A 54 0.85 -4.24 -4.26
N TRP A 55 -0.09 -3.39 -3.89
CA TRP A 55 -0.89 -3.52 -2.67
C TRP A 55 -2.35 -3.65 -3.05
N ARG A 56 -3.16 -4.31 -2.22
CA ARG A 56 -4.61 -4.27 -2.42
C ARG A 56 -5.12 -2.86 -2.17
N LYS A 57 -5.87 -2.32 -3.13
CA LYS A 57 -6.46 -0.99 -3.03
C LYS A 57 -7.35 -0.88 -1.80
N ALA A 58 -8.19 -1.88 -1.54
CA ALA A 58 -9.07 -1.89 -0.37
C ALA A 58 -8.30 -1.79 0.95
N GLU A 59 -7.21 -2.55 1.11
CA GLU A 59 -6.41 -2.52 2.36
C GLU A 59 -5.68 -1.19 2.54
N VAL A 60 -5.16 -0.60 1.46
CA VAL A 60 -4.48 0.71 1.55
C VAL A 60 -5.50 1.81 1.86
N LEU A 61 -6.69 1.77 1.26
CA LEU A 61 -7.75 2.72 1.59
C LEU A 61 -8.21 2.56 3.04
N ASP A 62 -8.43 1.33 3.51
CA ASP A 62 -8.78 1.04 4.92
C ASP A 62 -7.71 1.58 5.89
N TYR A 63 -6.43 1.42 5.55
CA TYR A 63 -5.33 2.03 6.30
C TYR A 63 -5.34 3.56 6.27
N LEU A 64 -5.66 4.18 5.13
CA LEU A 64 -5.71 5.64 5.01
C LEU A 64 -6.90 6.24 5.77
N GLU A 65 -8.03 5.52 5.83
CA GLU A 65 -9.19 5.92 6.61
C GLU A 65 -8.93 5.81 8.12
N ASP A 66 -8.28 4.72 8.55
CA ASP A 66 -8.00 4.45 9.97
C ASP A 66 -6.61 3.81 10.16
N PRO A 67 -5.54 4.61 10.16
CA PRO A 67 -4.18 4.10 10.29
C PRO A 67 -3.90 3.58 11.71
N GLU A 68 -4.60 4.09 12.73
CA GLU A 68 -4.43 3.65 14.12
C GLU A 68 -5.12 2.32 14.37
N GLY A 69 -6.39 2.17 14.00
CA GLY A 69 -7.05 0.88 14.17
C GLY A 69 -6.51 -0.19 13.21
N TRP A 70 -5.98 0.15 12.03
CA TRP A 70 -5.22 -0.81 11.22
C TRP A 70 -4.03 -1.38 12.02
N ARG A 71 -3.25 -0.49 12.65
CA ARG A 71 -2.11 -0.92 13.48
C ARG A 71 -2.56 -1.78 14.64
N GLU A 72 -3.69 -1.48 15.27
CA GLU A 72 -4.22 -2.27 16.38
C GLU A 72 -4.67 -3.67 15.92
N ARG A 73 -5.45 -3.75 14.83
CA ARG A 73 -5.91 -5.02 14.24
C ARG A 73 -4.76 -5.93 13.83
N HIS A 74 -3.66 -5.34 13.36
CA HIS A 74 -2.49 -6.07 12.86
C HIS A 74 -1.30 -6.09 13.84
N ARG A 75 -1.45 -5.52 15.04
CA ARG A 75 -0.51 -5.60 16.17
C ARG A 75 -0.57 -6.96 16.86
N GLU A 76 -1.63 -7.73 16.64
CA GLU A 76 -1.87 -9.02 17.27
C GLU A 76 -1.02 -10.14 16.63
N GLY A 77 0.27 -10.11 16.96
CA GLY A 77 1.24 -11.16 16.67
C GLY A 77 2.20 -11.36 17.85
N ARG A 78 1.75 -11.07 19.07
CA ARG A 78 2.53 -11.22 20.29
C ARG A 78 1.86 -12.28 21.18
N THR A 79 2.23 -13.53 20.93
CA THR A 79 2.19 -14.58 21.96
C THR A 79 3.13 -14.25 23.11
#